data_AF-A0A506UDT6-F1
#
_entry.id   AF-A0A506UDT6-F1
#
_cell.length_a   1.000
_cell.length_b   1.000
_cell.length_c   1.000
_cell.angle_alpha   90.00
_cell.angle_beta   90.00
_cell.angle_gamma   90.00
#
_symmetry.space_group_name_H-M   'P 1'
#
loop_
_entity.id
_entity.type
_entity.pdbx_description
1 polymer ?
#
loop_
_entity_poly.entity_id
_entity_poly.type
_entity_poly.pdbx_seq_one_letter_code
_entity_poly.pdbx_strand_id
1 'polypeptide(L)'
;MSVSVFSHPWLGGYFGDQAIENLWSGERQLGHMLAFEAAWSRVMGQAGLFDRQAAEKAARIIETTTIEPCQLRAGMAEDGVPVPTLVTYLKRIAPAEAVHKGATSQDVVDTALALTLKGVTGILLQRISTLRAALAGLDSRFGTKPMMGRTRMQAARIISVRDRLKTWQLPLADHAERLDRLRKRVERVQIGGAVGDRAALGDKADRVVAAMASTLGLEPTAKAWHAMRDGIADYAATLSLVTGTLGKMGQDITLMAQQGFDEIVLVGGGSSSAMPEKNNPVLAELLVTLARFNAVQLSGMHQALVHEQERSGAAWSLEWMILPQMTVATGRSLAAAITLCGKIERIGLPEPRSEPAGGAADTVRSSSDCVVQLNAFKRDRDPLADPDTHGGK
;
A
#
# COMPACT_ATOMS: atom_id res chain seq x y z
N MET A 1 -2.93 -2.28 24.83
CA MET A 1 -3.70 -2.55 23.60
C MET A 1 -3.24 -1.57 22.53
N SER A 2 -3.01 -2.02 21.30
CA SER A 2 -2.61 -1.14 20.19
C SER A 2 -3.83 -0.39 19.65
N VAL A 3 -3.68 0.90 19.34
CA VAL A 3 -4.72 1.70 18.65
C VAL A 3 -4.78 1.35 17.17
N SER A 4 -3.68 0.88 16.59
CA SER A 4 -3.64 0.44 15.20
C SER A 4 -4.14 -1.00 15.08
N VAL A 5 -5.11 -1.22 14.18
CA VAL A 5 -5.62 -2.56 13.87
C VAL A 5 -4.54 -3.47 13.27
N PHE A 6 -3.53 -2.88 12.63
CA PHE A 6 -2.44 -3.60 11.97
C PHE A 6 -1.56 -4.36 12.97
N SER A 7 -1.22 -3.73 14.10
CA SER A 7 -0.36 -4.29 15.15
C SER A 7 -1.13 -4.81 16.37
N HIS A 8 -2.45 -4.92 16.27
CA HIS A 8 -3.28 -5.39 17.37
C HIS A 8 -3.09 -6.92 17.59
N PRO A 9 -2.99 -7.43 18.83
CA PRO A 9 -2.66 -8.84 19.11
C PRO A 9 -3.48 -9.91 18.34
N TRP A 10 -4.79 -9.70 18.14
CA TRP A 10 -5.63 -10.59 17.33
C TRP A 10 -6.07 -10.00 15.98
N LEU A 11 -6.40 -8.70 15.90
CA LEU A 11 -6.80 -8.09 14.61
C LEU A 11 -5.63 -8.04 13.61
N GLY A 12 -4.39 -7.98 14.10
CA GLY A 12 -3.18 -8.04 13.28
C GLY A 12 -3.02 -9.37 12.54
N GLY A 13 -3.61 -10.47 13.05
CA GLY A 13 -3.69 -11.72 12.27
C GLY A 13 -4.51 -11.59 10.99
N TYR A 14 -5.42 -10.62 10.94
CA TYR A 14 -6.27 -10.34 9.77
C TYR A 14 -5.74 -9.17 8.94
N PHE A 15 -5.41 -8.04 9.58
CA PHE A 15 -5.01 -6.80 8.90
C PHE A 15 -3.49 -6.61 8.80
N GLY A 16 -2.70 -7.22 9.67
CA GLY A 16 -1.27 -6.98 9.83
C GLY A 16 -0.38 -7.62 8.77
N ASP A 17 0.82 -7.06 8.64
CA ASP A 17 1.86 -7.51 7.74
C ASP A 17 3.22 -7.35 8.41
N GLN A 18 3.64 -8.37 9.14
CA GLN A 18 4.83 -8.32 9.98
C GLN A 18 6.09 -7.86 9.22
N ALA A 19 6.23 -8.24 7.95
CA ALA A 19 7.39 -7.86 7.15
C ALA A 19 7.47 -6.34 6.92
N ILE A 20 6.33 -5.69 6.68
CA ILE A 20 6.26 -4.22 6.52
C ILE A 20 6.23 -3.54 7.89
N GLU A 21 5.50 -4.08 8.86
CA GLU A 21 5.45 -3.52 10.22
C GLU A 21 6.83 -3.46 10.86
N ASN A 22 7.67 -4.49 10.64
CA ASN A 22 9.07 -4.49 11.11
C ASN A 22 9.90 -3.35 10.50
N LEU A 23 9.57 -2.88 9.29
CA LEU A 23 10.25 -1.72 8.71
C LEU A 23 9.90 -0.42 9.44
N TRP A 24 8.70 -0.34 10.00
CA TRP A 24 8.20 0.81 10.76
C TRP A 24 8.41 0.69 12.27
N SER A 25 9.03 -0.38 12.75
CA SER A 25 9.27 -0.58 14.18
C SER A 25 10.17 0.53 14.73
N GLY A 26 10.01 0.85 16.02
CA GLY A 26 10.83 1.88 16.66
C GLY A 26 12.33 1.57 16.56
N GLU A 27 12.70 0.29 16.70
CA GLU A 27 14.06 -0.20 16.58
C GLU A 27 14.60 0.00 15.15
N ARG A 28 13.79 -0.27 14.13
CA ARG A 28 14.22 -0.10 12.75
C ARG A 28 14.35 1.37 12.37
N GLN A 29 13.39 2.21 12.77
CA GLN A 29 13.47 3.65 12.58
C GLN A 29 14.70 4.25 13.28
N LEU A 30 14.94 3.85 14.53
CA LEU A 30 16.13 4.26 15.27
C LEU A 30 17.42 3.78 14.63
N GLY A 31 17.48 2.53 14.16
CA GLY A 31 18.61 2.02 13.41
C GLY A 31 18.90 2.83 12.14
N HIS A 32 17.87 3.30 11.44
CA HIS A 32 18.02 4.20 10.30
C HIS A 32 18.53 5.60 10.70
N MET A 33 18.07 6.15 11.81
CA MET A 33 18.59 7.41 12.35
C MET A 33 20.06 7.28 12.77
N LEU A 34 20.44 6.19 13.43
CA LEU A 34 21.84 5.90 13.79
C LEU A 34 22.72 5.72 12.55
N ALA A 35 22.22 5.05 11.50
CA ALA A 35 22.93 4.93 10.23
C ALA A 35 23.17 6.30 9.59
N PHE A 36 22.19 7.22 9.65
CA PHE A 36 22.38 8.60 9.20
C PHE A 36 23.48 9.29 10.01
N GLU A 37 23.42 9.26 11.35
CA GLU A 37 24.39 9.97 12.20
C GLU A 37 25.81 9.44 12.03
N ALA A 38 25.99 8.11 11.94
CA ALA A 38 27.30 7.52 11.69
C ALA A 38 27.86 7.90 10.30
N ALA A 39 27.02 7.83 9.27
CA ALA A 39 27.39 8.26 7.93
C ALA A 39 27.72 9.76 7.90
N TRP A 40 26.93 10.59 8.60
CA TRP A 40 27.12 12.03 8.68
C TRP A 40 28.47 12.37 9.31
N SER A 41 28.77 11.83 10.49
CA SER A 41 30.08 12.01 11.15
C SER A 41 31.23 11.67 10.20
N ARG A 42 31.18 10.48 9.58
CA ARG A 42 32.23 10.00 8.68
C ARG A 42 32.40 10.87 7.43
N VAL A 43 31.31 11.19 6.75
CA VAL A 43 31.33 12.01 5.52
C VAL A 43 31.82 13.42 5.80
N MET A 44 31.37 14.03 6.91
CA MET A 44 31.81 15.36 7.32
C MET A 44 33.32 15.39 7.64
N GLY A 45 33.85 14.34 8.26
CA GLY A 45 35.30 14.17 8.46
C GLY A 45 36.07 14.00 7.15
N GLN A 46 35.55 13.21 6.20
CA GLN A 46 36.17 13.03 4.88
C GLN A 46 36.14 14.30 4.02
N ALA A 47 35.12 15.15 4.20
CA ALA A 47 35.01 16.46 3.58
C ALA A 47 35.87 17.54 4.27
N GLY A 48 36.52 17.21 5.40
CA GLY A 48 37.30 18.18 6.19
C GLY A 48 36.44 19.27 6.80
N LEU A 49 35.19 18.96 7.16
CA LEU A 49 34.31 19.83 7.95
C LEU A 49 34.41 19.52 9.45
N PHE A 50 34.75 18.28 9.79
CA PHE A 50 35.13 17.84 11.15
C PHE A 50 36.59 17.36 11.15
N ASP A 51 37.18 17.24 12.34
CA ASP A 51 38.43 16.48 12.48
C ASP A 51 38.20 15.03 12.03
N ARG A 52 39.09 14.54 11.18
CA ARG A 52 38.92 13.23 10.51
C ARG A 52 38.99 12.06 11.49
N GLN A 53 39.84 12.14 12.51
CA GLN A 53 39.98 11.05 13.49
C GLN A 53 38.81 11.03 14.46
N ALA A 54 38.40 12.21 14.95
CA ALA A 54 37.21 12.36 15.80
C ALA A 54 35.93 11.90 15.06
N ALA A 55 35.79 12.26 13.79
CA ALA A 55 34.68 11.85 12.93
C ALA A 55 34.58 10.33 12.76
N GLU A 56 35.68 9.66 12.42
CA GLU A 56 35.70 8.20 12.25
C GLU A 56 35.47 7.49 13.59
N LYS A 57 36.02 8.03 14.69
CA LYS A 57 35.76 7.52 16.05
C LYS A 57 34.27 7.66 16.42
N ALA A 58 33.66 8.81 16.15
CA ALA A 58 32.24 9.02 16.40
C ALA A 58 31.37 8.04 15.61
N ALA A 59 31.64 7.88 14.30
CA ALA A 59 30.90 6.96 13.45
C ALA A 59 30.94 5.51 13.97
N ARG A 60 32.11 5.00 14.36
CA ARG A 60 32.26 3.64 14.92
C ARG A 60 31.52 3.44 16.24
N ILE A 61 31.52 4.46 17.10
CA ILE A 61 30.77 4.41 18.36
C ILE A 61 29.26 4.38 18.08
N ILE A 62 28.78 5.22 17.16
CA ILE A 62 27.37 5.26 16.76
C ILE A 62 26.93 3.93 16.12
N GLU A 63 27.77 3.31 15.29
CA GLU A 63 27.47 2.03 14.63
C GLU A 63 27.33 0.84 15.59
N THR A 64 27.92 0.93 16.78
CA THR A 64 27.94 -0.16 17.76
C THR A 64 27.09 0.13 18.99
N THR A 65 26.47 1.31 19.06
CA THR A 65 25.63 1.69 20.19
C THR A 65 24.26 1.04 20.13
N THR A 66 23.71 0.73 21.31
CA THR A 66 22.35 0.21 21.45
C THR A 66 21.55 1.20 22.27
N ILE A 67 20.46 1.70 21.67
CA ILE A 67 19.52 2.62 22.30
C ILE A 67 18.14 2.00 22.18
N GLU A 68 17.42 1.95 23.29
CA GLU A 68 16.03 1.47 23.28
C GLU A 68 15.11 2.60 22.81
N PRO A 69 14.19 2.37 21.85
CA PRO A 69 13.33 3.44 21.32
C PRO A 69 12.54 4.18 22.39
N CYS A 70 12.17 3.50 23.48
CA CYS A 70 11.45 4.10 24.60
C CYS A 70 12.22 5.22 25.31
N GLN A 71 13.56 5.23 25.21
CA GLN A 71 14.42 6.28 25.80
C GLN A 71 14.21 7.64 25.13
N LEU A 72 13.73 7.68 23.89
CA LEU A 72 13.47 8.92 23.15
C LEU A 72 12.09 9.52 23.45
N ARG A 73 11.24 8.82 24.22
CA ARG A 73 9.83 9.20 24.42
C ARG A 73 9.66 10.56 25.11
N ALA A 74 10.45 10.83 26.16
CA ALA A 74 10.36 12.10 26.88
C ALA A 74 10.76 13.27 25.97
N GLY A 75 11.87 13.13 25.25
CA GLY A 75 12.31 14.09 24.24
C GLY A 75 11.29 14.35 23.15
N MET A 76 10.68 13.29 22.61
CA MET A 76 9.61 13.42 21.62
C MET A 76 8.43 14.26 22.15
N ALA A 77 8.08 14.12 23.43
CA ALA A 77 6.99 14.87 24.04
C ALA A 77 7.32 16.36 24.26
N GLU A 78 8.60 16.68 24.47
CA GLU A 78 9.09 18.04 24.71
C GLU A 78 9.41 18.79 23.40
N ASP A 79 10.17 18.14 22.50
CA ASP A 79 10.71 18.75 21.29
C ASP A 79 9.82 18.55 20.05
N GLY A 80 8.83 17.65 20.12
CA GLY A 80 8.01 17.25 18.97
C GLY A 80 8.74 16.39 17.92
N VAL A 81 10.02 16.08 18.15
CA VAL A 81 10.88 15.24 17.31
C VAL A 81 11.85 14.41 18.19
N PRO A 82 12.30 13.21 17.75
CA PRO A 82 13.15 12.36 18.59
C PRO A 82 14.63 12.77 18.59
N VAL A 83 15.04 13.57 17.60
CA VAL A 83 16.45 13.79 17.26
C VAL A 83 17.24 14.57 18.33
N PRO A 84 16.73 15.65 18.96
CA PRO A 84 17.52 16.38 19.97
C PRO A 84 17.95 15.50 21.15
N THR A 85 17.04 14.64 21.65
CA THR A 85 17.36 13.67 22.71
C THR A 85 18.32 12.60 22.22
N LEU A 86 18.14 12.08 21.00
CA LEU A 86 19.09 11.14 20.39
C LEU A 86 20.50 11.76 20.29
N VAL A 87 20.61 12.96 19.76
CA VAL A 87 21.89 13.68 19.60
C VAL A 87 22.53 13.96 20.96
N THR A 88 21.74 14.31 21.96
CA THR A 88 22.23 14.50 23.34
C THR A 88 22.83 13.22 23.89
N TYR A 89 22.20 12.07 23.65
CA TYR A 89 22.75 10.77 24.02
C TYR A 89 24.06 10.49 23.26
N LEU A 90 24.07 10.66 21.94
CA LEU A 90 25.25 10.39 21.11
C LEU A 90 26.45 11.26 21.50
N LYS A 91 26.24 12.54 21.81
CA LYS A 91 27.30 13.46 22.27
C LYS A 91 27.91 13.09 23.63
N ARG A 92 27.23 12.28 24.45
CA ARG A 92 27.77 11.78 25.73
C ARG A 92 28.73 10.60 25.53
N ILE A 93 28.57 9.86 24.44
CA ILE A 93 29.32 8.63 24.18
C ILE A 93 30.35 8.76 23.06
N ALA A 94 30.20 9.75 22.17
CA ALA A 94 31.06 9.99 21.02
C ALA A 94 31.64 11.42 21.04
N PRO A 95 32.74 11.69 20.30
CA PRO A 95 33.29 13.05 20.13
C PRO A 95 32.22 14.06 19.71
N ALA A 96 31.80 14.92 20.63
CA ALA A 96 30.58 15.72 20.51
C ALA A 96 30.63 16.73 19.35
N GLU A 97 31.83 17.20 19.01
CA GLU A 97 32.12 18.09 17.89
C GLU A 97 31.86 17.46 16.52
N ALA A 98 31.84 16.12 16.44
CA ALA A 98 31.64 15.35 15.22
C ALA A 98 30.23 14.74 15.10
N VAL A 99 29.32 15.05 16.02
CA VAL A 99 27.94 14.51 16.04
C VAL A 99 26.94 15.58 15.63
N HIS A 100 26.12 15.28 14.61
CA HIS A 100 24.96 16.06 14.14
C HIS A 100 25.20 17.51 13.67
N LYS A 101 26.39 18.09 13.88
CA LYS A 101 26.68 19.48 13.56
C LYS A 101 26.44 19.75 12.06
N GLY A 102 25.66 20.78 11.76
CA GLY A 102 25.30 21.17 10.38
C GLY A 102 24.09 20.45 9.79
N ALA A 103 23.59 19.38 10.43
CA ALA A 103 22.31 18.75 10.09
C ALA A 103 21.15 19.35 10.91
N THR A 104 19.94 18.92 10.60
CA THR A 104 18.72 19.24 11.37
C THR A 104 17.92 17.97 11.64
N SER A 105 16.99 18.00 12.60
CA SER A 105 16.13 16.87 12.95
C SER A 105 15.41 16.25 11.74
N GLN A 106 14.92 17.08 10.82
CA GLN A 106 14.26 16.59 9.62
C GLN A 106 15.19 15.88 8.64
N ASP A 107 16.47 16.23 8.58
CA ASP A 107 17.44 15.52 7.74
C ASP A 107 17.59 14.06 8.17
N VAL A 108 17.63 13.83 9.49
CA VAL A 108 17.71 12.49 10.09
C VAL A 108 16.41 11.71 9.84
N VAL A 109 15.26 12.30 10.20
CA VAL A 109 13.96 11.62 10.17
C VAL A 109 13.52 11.30 8.74
N ASP A 110 13.62 12.25 7.81
CA ASP A 110 13.19 12.02 6.43
C ASP A 110 14.19 11.14 5.64
N THR A 111 15.48 11.11 6.01
CA THR A 111 16.41 10.12 5.47
C THR A 111 16.10 8.71 6.01
N ALA A 112 15.71 8.60 7.29
CA ALA A 112 15.23 7.33 7.84
C ALA A 112 13.93 6.86 7.17
N LEU A 113 13.01 7.79 6.86
CA LEU A 113 11.83 7.53 6.04
C LEU A 113 12.24 6.99 4.66
N ALA A 114 13.18 7.62 3.96
CA ALA A 114 13.64 7.18 2.63
C ALA A 114 14.23 5.75 2.66
N LEU A 115 15.03 5.42 3.67
CA LEU A 115 15.55 4.06 3.88
C LEU A 115 14.43 3.03 4.12
N THR A 116 13.41 3.44 4.87
CA THR A 116 12.22 2.62 5.15
C THR A 116 11.42 2.37 3.87
N LEU A 117 11.13 3.43 3.12
CA LEU A 117 10.39 3.34 1.86
C LEU A 117 11.13 2.52 0.81
N LYS A 118 12.46 2.55 0.79
CA LYS A 118 13.27 1.64 -0.04
C LYS A 118 13.01 0.17 0.30
N GLY A 119 13.00 -0.18 1.59
CA GLY A 119 12.67 -1.53 2.05
C GLY A 119 11.23 -1.93 1.69
N VAL A 120 10.27 -1.03 1.93
CA VAL A 120 8.85 -1.25 1.61
C VAL A 120 8.68 -1.48 0.11
N THR A 121 9.24 -0.61 -0.73
CA THR A 121 9.11 -0.69 -2.20
C THR A 121 9.63 -2.01 -2.73
N GLY A 122 10.77 -2.50 -2.21
CA GLY A 122 11.30 -3.82 -2.55
C GLY A 122 10.31 -4.96 -2.27
N ILE A 123 9.68 -4.95 -1.08
CA ILE A 123 8.66 -5.95 -0.71
C ILE A 123 7.43 -5.85 -1.63
N LEU A 124 6.95 -4.64 -1.92
CA LEU A 124 5.77 -4.42 -2.75
C LEU A 124 6.02 -4.89 -4.19
N LEU A 125 7.15 -4.54 -4.80
CA LEU A 125 7.52 -4.98 -6.15
C LEU A 125 7.62 -6.50 -6.25
N GLN A 126 8.25 -7.15 -5.26
CA GLN A 126 8.35 -8.61 -5.21
C GLN A 126 6.96 -9.25 -5.15
N ARG A 127 6.07 -8.74 -4.29
CA ARG A 127 4.71 -9.28 -4.15
C ARG A 127 3.84 -9.02 -5.38
N ILE A 128 3.98 -7.86 -6.03
CA ILE A 128 3.31 -7.59 -7.30
C ILE A 128 3.74 -8.62 -8.36
N SER A 129 5.04 -8.92 -8.45
CA SER A 129 5.56 -9.96 -9.35
C SER A 129 4.94 -11.33 -9.04
N THR A 130 4.95 -11.75 -7.78
CA THR A 130 4.33 -13.01 -7.33
C THR A 130 2.84 -13.07 -7.67
N LEU A 131 2.08 -12.00 -7.42
CA LEU A 131 0.66 -11.94 -7.74
C LEU A 131 0.40 -12.04 -9.24
N ARG A 132 1.20 -11.35 -10.06
CA ARG A 132 1.11 -11.45 -11.53
C ARG A 132 1.33 -12.86 -12.02
N ALA A 133 2.29 -13.59 -11.44
CA ALA A 133 2.53 -15.00 -11.75
C ALA A 133 1.35 -15.89 -11.32
N ALA A 134 0.78 -15.66 -10.12
CA ALA A 134 -0.39 -16.40 -9.65
C ALA A 134 -1.62 -16.20 -10.56
N LEU A 135 -1.88 -14.96 -10.97
CA LEU A 135 -2.96 -14.64 -11.93
C LEU A 135 -2.71 -15.25 -13.31
N ALA A 136 -1.47 -15.29 -13.78
CA ALA A 136 -1.12 -15.98 -15.03
C ALA A 136 -1.35 -17.50 -14.95
N GLY A 137 -1.09 -18.10 -13.78
CA GLY A 137 -1.43 -19.51 -13.52
C GLY A 137 -2.94 -19.76 -13.57
N LEU A 138 -3.76 -18.85 -13.01
CA LEU A 138 -5.22 -18.93 -13.12
C LEU A 138 -5.71 -18.76 -14.56
N ASP A 139 -5.14 -17.83 -15.33
CA ASP A 139 -5.46 -17.63 -16.76
C ASP A 139 -5.09 -18.89 -17.58
N SER A 140 -3.97 -19.53 -17.27
CA SER A 140 -3.57 -20.78 -17.94
C SER A 140 -4.52 -21.94 -17.65
N ARG A 141 -5.03 -22.05 -16.42
CA ARG A 141 -5.94 -23.13 -16.00
C ARG A 141 -7.38 -22.91 -16.45
N PHE A 142 -7.88 -21.67 -16.36
CA PHE A 142 -9.30 -21.37 -16.49
C PHE A 142 -9.63 -20.36 -17.58
N GLY A 143 -8.64 -19.68 -18.17
CA GLY A 143 -8.86 -18.51 -19.01
C GLY A 143 -9.83 -18.71 -20.17
N THR A 144 -9.88 -19.91 -20.76
CA THR A 144 -10.79 -20.26 -21.87
C THR A 144 -12.19 -20.67 -21.42
N LYS A 145 -12.41 -20.89 -20.12
CA LYS A 145 -13.73 -21.29 -19.61
C LYS A 145 -14.74 -20.15 -19.82
N PRO A 146 -15.99 -20.47 -20.19
CA PRO A 146 -17.03 -19.47 -20.32
C PRO A 146 -17.44 -18.93 -18.95
N MET A 147 -17.84 -17.66 -18.91
CA MET A 147 -18.28 -16.97 -17.71
C MET A 147 -19.38 -15.98 -18.07
N MET A 148 -20.39 -15.81 -17.21
CA MET A 148 -21.40 -14.78 -17.44
C MET A 148 -20.79 -13.38 -17.23
N GLY A 149 -20.77 -12.57 -18.29
CA GLY A 149 -20.44 -11.16 -18.19
C GLY A 149 -21.51 -10.40 -17.41
N ARG A 150 -21.11 -9.39 -16.65
CA ARG A 150 -22.04 -8.54 -15.90
C ARG A 150 -21.75 -7.06 -16.10
N THR A 151 -22.79 -6.31 -16.39
CA THR A 151 -22.72 -4.86 -16.58
C THR A 151 -23.81 -4.21 -15.75
N ARG A 152 -23.45 -3.22 -14.93
CA ARG A 152 -24.39 -2.53 -14.02
C ARG A 152 -25.23 -3.50 -13.17
N MET A 153 -24.58 -4.52 -12.60
CA MET A 153 -25.19 -5.58 -11.79
C MET A 153 -26.18 -6.51 -12.52
N GLN A 154 -26.28 -6.42 -13.86
CA GLN A 154 -27.16 -7.28 -14.68
C GLN A 154 -26.35 -8.29 -15.49
N ALA A 155 -26.94 -9.45 -15.76
CA ALA A 155 -26.36 -10.43 -16.68
C ALA A 155 -26.25 -9.84 -18.09
N ALA A 156 -25.13 -10.10 -18.75
CA ALA A 156 -24.83 -9.60 -20.09
C ALA A 156 -24.53 -10.78 -21.02
N ARG A 157 -23.54 -10.66 -21.91
CA ARG A 157 -23.09 -11.75 -22.78
C ARG A 157 -22.09 -12.65 -22.06
N ILE A 158 -21.99 -13.91 -22.50
CA ILE A 158 -20.91 -14.81 -22.08
C ILE A 158 -19.57 -14.23 -22.55
N ILE A 159 -18.62 -14.18 -21.62
CA ILE A 159 -17.22 -13.83 -21.82
C ILE A 159 -16.34 -15.03 -21.49
N SER A 160 -15.04 -14.93 -21.72
CA SER A 160 -14.08 -15.88 -21.16
C SER A 160 -13.66 -15.45 -19.75
N VAL A 161 -13.25 -16.39 -18.91
CA VAL A 161 -12.63 -16.07 -17.61
C VAL A 161 -11.42 -15.16 -17.79
N ARG A 162 -10.63 -15.34 -18.86
CA ARG A 162 -9.50 -14.47 -19.20
C ARG A 162 -9.89 -13.01 -19.28
N ASP A 163 -11.03 -12.69 -19.89
CA ASP A 163 -11.50 -11.30 -20.03
C ASP A 163 -11.67 -10.63 -18.65
N ARG A 164 -12.16 -11.38 -17.65
CA ARG A 164 -12.23 -10.92 -16.25
C ARG A 164 -10.82 -10.79 -15.64
N LEU A 165 -10.00 -11.83 -15.74
CA LEU A 165 -8.65 -11.88 -15.14
C LEU A 165 -7.73 -10.77 -15.65
N LYS A 166 -7.80 -10.42 -16.94
CA LYS A 166 -6.99 -9.34 -17.51
C LYS A 166 -7.27 -7.99 -16.85
N THR A 167 -8.51 -7.74 -16.42
CA THR A 167 -8.84 -6.51 -15.67
C THR A 167 -8.21 -6.44 -14.28
N TRP A 168 -7.84 -7.60 -13.70
CA TRP A 168 -7.08 -7.67 -12.44
C TRP A 168 -5.57 -7.62 -12.70
N GLN A 169 -5.11 -8.26 -13.78
CA GLN A 169 -3.69 -8.46 -14.07
C GLN A 169 -3.01 -7.24 -14.69
N LEU A 170 -3.63 -6.60 -15.69
CA LEU A 170 -2.97 -5.56 -16.49
C LEU A 170 -2.52 -4.35 -15.63
N PRO A 171 -3.34 -3.78 -14.73
CA PRO A 171 -2.93 -2.62 -13.96
C PRO A 171 -1.73 -2.90 -13.02
N LEU A 172 -1.49 -4.15 -12.63
CA LEU A 172 -0.38 -4.50 -11.74
C LEU A 172 1.00 -4.25 -12.40
N ALA A 173 1.09 -4.37 -13.72
CA ALA A 173 2.33 -4.04 -14.44
C ALA A 173 2.59 -2.52 -14.38
N ASP A 174 1.56 -1.72 -14.63
CA ASP A 174 1.64 -0.26 -14.56
C ASP A 174 1.99 0.22 -13.14
N HIS A 175 1.44 -0.44 -12.12
CA HIS A 175 1.74 -0.12 -10.72
C HIS A 175 3.18 -0.45 -10.34
N ALA A 176 3.71 -1.58 -10.84
CA ALA A 176 5.13 -1.91 -10.64
C ALA A 176 6.04 -0.87 -11.31
N GLU A 177 5.73 -0.46 -12.53
CA GLU A 177 6.48 0.59 -13.23
C GLU A 177 6.39 1.93 -12.49
N ARG A 178 5.20 2.31 -12.01
CA ARG A 178 5.02 3.52 -11.19
C ARG A 178 5.89 3.48 -9.93
N LEU A 179 5.85 2.39 -9.18
CA LEU A 179 6.67 2.23 -7.97
C LEU A 179 8.16 2.33 -8.31
N ASP A 180 8.62 1.68 -9.38
CA ASP A 180 10.04 1.71 -9.78
C ASP A 180 10.50 3.11 -10.18
N ARG A 181 9.70 3.85 -10.96
CA ARG A 181 9.99 5.25 -11.30
C ARG A 181 10.02 6.15 -10.06
N LEU A 182 9.15 5.88 -9.08
CA LEU A 182 9.07 6.66 -7.85
C LEU A 182 10.27 6.48 -6.93
N ARG A 183 11.04 5.38 -7.05
CA ARG A 183 12.24 5.15 -6.24
C ARG A 183 13.18 6.35 -6.28
N LYS A 184 13.41 6.92 -7.46
CA LYS A 184 14.25 8.13 -7.63
C LYS A 184 13.72 9.39 -6.94
N ARG A 185 12.43 9.42 -6.60
CA ARG A 185 11.76 10.56 -5.95
C ARG A 185 11.65 10.42 -4.43
N VAL A 186 11.65 9.18 -3.91
CA VAL A 186 11.45 8.91 -2.47
C VAL A 186 12.61 8.19 -1.79
N GLU A 187 13.43 7.45 -2.54
CA GLU A 187 14.66 6.80 -2.03
C GLU A 187 15.86 7.74 -2.15
N ARG A 188 15.72 8.97 -1.64
CA ARG A 188 16.72 10.03 -1.74
C ARG A 188 17.07 10.61 -0.38
N VAL A 189 18.30 11.06 -0.18
CA VAL A 189 18.70 11.67 1.10
C VAL A 189 17.97 12.99 1.36
N GLN A 190 17.65 13.26 2.62
CA GLN A 190 17.20 14.58 3.07
C GLN A 190 18.37 15.25 3.79
N ILE A 191 18.97 16.25 3.14
CA ILE A 191 20.06 17.05 3.69
C ILE A 191 19.84 18.50 3.32
N GLY A 192 19.56 19.33 4.32
CA GLY A 192 19.26 20.74 4.15
C GLY A 192 19.77 21.64 5.27
N GLY A 193 20.12 21.10 6.44
CA GLY A 193 20.45 21.91 7.61
C GLY A 193 19.22 22.67 8.12
N ALA A 194 19.44 23.70 8.94
CA ALA A 194 18.36 24.36 9.70
C ALA A 194 17.18 24.86 8.86
N VAL A 195 17.45 25.45 7.69
CA VAL A 195 16.44 26.11 6.82
C VAL A 195 16.45 25.58 5.37
N GLY A 196 17.10 24.44 5.12
CA GLY A 196 17.11 23.83 3.79
C GLY A 196 18.08 24.46 2.78
N ASP A 197 18.97 25.34 3.22
CA ASP A 197 19.96 26.05 2.39
C ASP A 197 21.35 25.42 2.38
N ARG A 198 21.60 24.42 3.25
CA ARG A 198 22.90 23.74 3.42
C ARG A 198 24.05 24.69 3.77
N ALA A 199 23.78 25.87 4.35
CA ALA A 199 24.81 26.89 4.61
C ALA A 199 25.98 26.36 5.46
N ALA A 200 25.71 25.46 6.42
CA ALA A 200 26.73 24.84 7.26
C ALA A 200 27.75 23.98 6.48
N LEU A 201 27.45 23.60 5.24
CA LEU A 201 28.33 22.80 4.37
C LEU A 201 29.17 23.65 3.41
N GLY A 202 28.81 24.93 3.21
CA GLY A 202 29.50 25.83 2.29
C GLY A 202 29.61 25.27 0.87
N ASP A 203 30.78 25.45 0.26
CA ASP A 203 31.14 24.97 -1.08
C ASP A 203 31.20 23.43 -1.20
N LYS A 204 31.12 22.71 -0.08
CA LYS A 204 31.20 21.25 -0.03
C LYS A 204 29.83 20.56 -0.07
N ALA A 205 28.74 21.32 -0.10
CA ALA A 205 27.37 20.81 0.01
C ALA A 205 27.08 19.65 -0.97
N ASP A 206 27.33 19.83 -2.27
CA ASP A 206 27.02 18.80 -3.28
C ASP A 206 27.84 17.53 -3.09
N ARG A 207 29.13 17.67 -2.73
CA ARG A 207 30.01 16.53 -2.45
C ARG A 207 29.54 15.75 -1.22
N VAL A 208 29.14 16.45 -0.15
CA VAL A 208 28.62 15.82 1.06
C VAL A 208 27.30 15.08 0.77
N VAL A 209 26.39 15.70 0.02
CA VAL A 209 25.11 15.09 -0.35
C VAL A 209 25.31 13.84 -1.19
N ALA A 210 26.20 13.89 -2.19
CA ALA A 210 26.54 12.72 -3.01
C ALA A 210 27.19 11.60 -2.20
N ALA A 211 28.09 11.93 -1.27
CA ALA A 211 28.74 10.95 -0.40
C ALA A 211 27.76 10.30 0.60
N MET A 212 26.85 11.09 1.19
CA MET A 212 25.80 10.57 2.06
C MET A 212 24.85 9.64 1.31
N ALA A 213 24.41 10.05 0.12
CA ALA A 213 23.58 9.26 -0.77
C ALA A 213 24.24 7.91 -1.10
N SER A 214 25.50 7.94 -1.56
CA SER A 214 26.26 6.72 -1.82
C SER A 214 26.41 5.83 -0.59
N THR A 215 26.69 6.41 0.58
CA THR A 215 26.94 5.65 1.83
C THR A 215 25.68 4.94 2.31
N LEU A 216 24.52 5.60 2.19
CA LEU A 216 23.22 5.07 2.63
C LEU A 216 22.51 4.28 1.52
N GLY A 217 23.07 4.23 0.32
CA GLY A 217 22.44 3.61 -0.85
C GLY A 217 21.15 4.33 -1.25
N LEU A 218 21.12 5.65 -1.15
CA LEU A 218 20.02 6.52 -1.57
C LEU A 218 20.48 7.40 -2.73
N GLU A 219 19.54 8.09 -3.37
CA GLU A 219 19.82 9.07 -4.41
C GLU A 219 20.21 10.43 -3.79
N PRO A 220 21.13 11.19 -4.42
CA PRO A 220 21.45 12.55 -4.03
C PRO A 220 20.31 13.51 -4.40
N THR A 221 20.31 14.70 -3.79
CA THR A 221 19.30 15.73 -4.04
C THR A 221 19.90 17.07 -4.41
N ALA A 222 19.37 17.69 -5.46
CA ALA A 222 19.77 19.05 -5.86
C ALA A 222 19.37 20.09 -4.79
N LYS A 223 18.22 19.89 -4.14
CA LYS A 223 17.74 20.73 -3.03
C LYS A 223 17.13 19.86 -1.93
N ALA A 224 17.24 20.31 -0.69
CA ALA A 224 16.52 19.76 0.45
C ALA A 224 15.01 19.77 0.19
N TRP A 225 14.32 18.66 0.45
CA TRP A 225 12.89 18.50 0.18
C TRP A 225 12.05 18.58 1.47
N HIS A 226 12.48 19.43 2.41
CA HIS A 226 11.82 19.61 3.70
C HIS A 226 10.32 19.90 3.55
N ALA A 227 9.97 20.82 2.66
CA ALA A 227 8.59 21.20 2.32
C ALA A 227 8.12 20.68 0.93
N MET A 228 8.99 20.00 0.16
CA MET A 228 8.65 19.47 -1.17
C MET A 228 8.19 18.01 -1.07
N ARG A 229 6.91 17.82 -0.76
CA ARG A 229 6.32 16.50 -0.45
C ARG A 229 5.59 15.84 -1.62
N ASP A 230 5.71 16.41 -2.82
CA ASP A 230 5.14 15.88 -4.06
C ASP A 230 5.53 14.42 -4.32
N GLY A 231 6.78 14.03 -4.03
CA GLY A 231 7.23 12.64 -4.16
C GLY A 231 6.54 11.70 -3.16
N ILE A 232 6.34 12.14 -1.92
CA ILE A 232 5.68 11.36 -0.86
C ILE A 232 4.19 11.19 -1.16
N ALA A 233 3.53 12.25 -1.63
CA ALA A 233 2.13 12.20 -2.04
C ALA A 233 1.91 11.29 -3.28
N ASP A 234 2.79 11.35 -4.29
CA ASP A 234 2.74 10.49 -5.48
C ASP A 234 2.97 9.00 -5.11
N TYR A 235 3.86 8.75 -4.14
CA TYR A 235 4.01 7.41 -3.55
C TYR A 235 2.74 6.94 -2.86
N ALA A 236 2.13 7.75 -1.99
CA ALA A 236 0.86 7.44 -1.35
C ALA A 236 -0.29 7.21 -2.35
N ALA A 237 -0.34 7.99 -3.44
CA ALA A 237 -1.30 7.80 -4.52
C ALA A 237 -1.10 6.44 -5.20
N THR A 238 0.15 6.06 -5.45
CA THR A 238 0.48 4.74 -6.04
C THR A 238 0.10 3.58 -5.12
N LEU A 239 0.31 3.70 -3.80
CA LEU A 239 -0.18 2.73 -2.81
C LEU A 239 -1.71 2.56 -2.89
N SER A 240 -2.42 3.68 -3.00
CA SER A 240 -3.89 3.68 -3.14
C SER A 240 -4.35 3.03 -4.44
N LEU A 241 -3.66 3.30 -5.57
CA LEU A 241 -3.93 2.65 -6.87
C LEU A 241 -3.77 1.13 -6.82
N VAL A 242 -2.71 0.64 -6.18
CA VAL A 242 -2.50 -0.81 -5.96
C VAL A 242 -3.67 -1.38 -5.17
N THR A 243 -3.97 -0.81 -4.00
CA THR A 243 -5.08 -1.32 -3.18
C THR A 243 -6.43 -1.20 -3.85
N GLY A 244 -6.69 -0.16 -4.64
CA GLY A 244 -7.92 0.01 -5.42
C GLY A 244 -8.12 -1.08 -6.46
N THR A 245 -7.04 -1.44 -7.18
CA THR A 245 -7.04 -2.55 -8.14
C THR A 245 -7.35 -3.88 -7.45
N LEU A 246 -6.72 -4.13 -6.30
CA LEU A 246 -6.96 -5.34 -5.52
C LEU A 246 -8.35 -5.36 -4.89
N GLY A 247 -8.87 -4.21 -4.46
CA GLY A 247 -10.24 -4.07 -3.99
C GLY A 247 -11.27 -4.40 -5.07
N LYS A 248 -11.02 -3.99 -6.31
CA LYS A 248 -11.85 -4.40 -7.47
C LYS A 248 -11.84 -5.92 -7.63
N MET A 249 -10.65 -6.54 -7.61
CA MET A 249 -10.53 -8.00 -7.65
C MET A 249 -11.29 -8.67 -6.49
N GLY A 250 -11.15 -8.14 -5.26
CA GLY A 250 -11.90 -8.61 -4.10
C GLY A 250 -13.41 -8.52 -4.30
N GLN A 251 -13.91 -7.38 -4.77
CA GLN A 251 -15.34 -7.16 -5.02
C GLN A 251 -15.90 -8.10 -6.10
N ASP A 252 -15.14 -8.38 -7.15
CA ASP A 252 -15.56 -9.36 -8.16
C ASP A 252 -15.68 -10.76 -7.55
N ILE A 253 -14.70 -11.16 -6.74
CA ILE A 253 -14.69 -12.48 -6.10
C ILE A 253 -15.81 -12.62 -5.08
N THR A 254 -16.11 -11.59 -4.29
CA THR A 254 -17.25 -11.63 -3.34
C THR A 254 -18.58 -11.78 -4.08
N LEU A 255 -18.77 -11.05 -5.18
CA LEU A 255 -19.99 -11.16 -6.00
C LEU A 255 -20.10 -12.51 -6.70
N MET A 256 -18.98 -13.05 -7.21
CA MET A 256 -18.96 -14.39 -7.82
C MET A 256 -19.26 -15.48 -6.78
N ALA A 257 -18.80 -15.32 -5.53
CA ALA A 257 -19.13 -16.24 -4.44
C ALA A 257 -20.60 -16.11 -3.97
N GLN A 258 -21.20 -14.90 -4.08
CA GLN A 258 -22.61 -14.67 -3.71
C GLN A 258 -23.58 -15.31 -4.71
N GLN A 259 -23.27 -15.31 -6.01
CA GLN A 259 -24.17 -15.69 -7.10
C GLN A 259 -24.49 -17.20 -7.18
N GLY A 260 -24.19 -17.96 -6.13
CA GLY A 260 -24.27 -19.42 -6.10
C GLY A 260 -22.96 -20.08 -6.47
N PHE A 261 -22.87 -21.40 -6.30
CA PHE A 261 -21.66 -22.22 -6.40
C PHE A 261 -20.96 -22.22 -7.77
N ASP A 262 -21.46 -21.50 -8.76
CA ASP A 262 -21.25 -21.87 -10.16
C ASP A 262 -20.19 -21.05 -10.90
N GLU A 263 -19.80 -19.85 -10.43
CA GLU A 263 -18.77 -19.04 -11.11
C GLU A 263 -17.40 -19.04 -10.44
N ILE A 264 -17.31 -19.37 -9.14
CA ILE A 264 -16.04 -19.53 -8.42
C ILE A 264 -16.17 -20.52 -7.26
N VAL A 265 -15.13 -21.32 -7.06
CA VAL A 265 -14.99 -22.20 -5.88
C VAL A 265 -13.70 -21.85 -5.16
N LEU A 266 -13.83 -21.55 -3.86
CA LEU A 266 -12.72 -21.22 -2.96
C LEU A 266 -12.53 -22.34 -1.95
N VAL A 267 -11.28 -22.79 -1.76
CA VAL A 267 -10.92 -23.82 -0.78
C VAL A 267 -10.46 -23.17 0.53
N GLY A 268 -10.88 -23.74 1.66
CA GLY A 268 -10.43 -23.31 2.99
C GLY A 268 -10.91 -21.91 3.37
N GLY A 269 -12.19 -21.61 3.10
CA GLY A 269 -12.88 -20.47 3.70
C GLY A 269 -12.99 -20.63 5.23
N GLY A 270 -13.26 -19.55 5.96
CA GLY A 270 -13.48 -19.64 7.41
C GLY A 270 -14.64 -20.59 7.69
N SER A 271 -14.35 -21.78 8.19
CA SER A 271 -15.35 -22.81 8.46
C SER A 271 -16.26 -22.33 9.59
N SER A 272 -17.56 -22.35 9.33
CA SER A 272 -18.52 -22.15 10.41
C SER A 272 -18.68 -23.48 11.14
N SER A 273 -18.51 -23.48 12.47
CA SER A 273 -18.78 -24.66 13.30
C SER A 273 -20.22 -25.16 13.19
N ALA A 274 -21.14 -24.32 12.70
CA ALA A 274 -22.55 -24.66 12.47
C ALA A 274 -22.87 -25.08 11.02
N MET A 275 -22.01 -24.78 10.04
CA MET A 275 -22.22 -25.05 8.61
C MET A 275 -20.90 -25.44 7.93
N PRO A 276 -20.56 -26.73 7.89
CA PRO A 276 -19.29 -27.24 7.33
C PRO A 276 -19.05 -26.87 5.86
N GLU A 277 -20.11 -26.69 5.07
CA GLU A 277 -20.09 -26.30 3.65
C GLU A 277 -19.91 -24.79 3.41
N LYS A 278 -19.99 -23.95 4.47
CA LYS A 278 -19.95 -22.50 4.35
C LYS A 278 -18.52 -21.99 4.15
N ASN A 279 -18.21 -21.59 2.91
CA ASN A 279 -16.95 -20.96 2.54
C ASN A 279 -17.11 -19.43 2.38
N ASN A 280 -16.81 -18.67 3.42
CA ASN A 280 -16.86 -17.21 3.37
C ASN A 280 -15.66 -16.62 2.59
N PRO A 281 -15.85 -15.67 1.66
CA PRO A 281 -14.79 -15.04 0.88
C PRO A 281 -14.04 -13.95 1.69
N VAL A 282 -13.63 -14.27 2.92
CA VAL A 282 -13.09 -13.31 3.91
C VAL A 282 -11.91 -12.50 3.39
N LEU A 283 -10.96 -13.13 2.69
CA LEU A 283 -9.83 -12.38 2.11
C LEU A 283 -10.25 -11.45 0.97
N ALA A 284 -11.30 -11.78 0.22
CA ALA A 284 -11.80 -10.91 -0.84
C ALA A 284 -12.47 -9.66 -0.25
N GLU A 285 -13.21 -9.79 0.85
CA GLU A 285 -13.76 -8.67 1.62
C GLU A 285 -12.65 -7.79 2.23
N LEU A 286 -11.57 -8.41 2.71
CA LEU A 286 -10.38 -7.68 3.19
C LEU A 286 -9.80 -6.77 2.10
N LEU A 287 -9.67 -7.26 0.86
CA LEU A 287 -9.15 -6.44 -0.23
C LEU A 287 -10.00 -5.19 -0.46
N VAL A 288 -11.33 -5.32 -0.43
CA VAL A 288 -12.26 -4.18 -0.55
C VAL A 288 -12.09 -3.21 0.61
N THR A 289 -11.93 -3.73 1.82
CA THR A 289 -11.74 -2.92 3.03
C THR A 289 -10.46 -2.09 2.95
N LEU A 290 -9.34 -2.72 2.60
CA LEU A 290 -8.03 -2.06 2.49
C LEU A 290 -8.00 -1.05 1.32
N ALA A 291 -8.70 -1.34 0.22
CA ALA A 291 -8.88 -0.38 -0.87
C ALA A 291 -9.57 0.90 -0.41
N ARG A 292 -10.68 0.77 0.33
CA ARG A 292 -11.43 1.91 0.87
C ARG A 292 -10.63 2.66 1.93
N PHE A 293 -9.90 1.94 2.78
CA PHE A 293 -9.00 2.54 3.77
C PHE A 293 -7.97 3.45 3.10
N ASN A 294 -7.17 2.93 2.16
CA ASN A 294 -6.16 3.75 1.48
C ASN A 294 -6.75 4.90 0.66
N ALA A 295 -7.94 4.73 0.08
CA ALA A 295 -8.64 5.82 -0.60
C ALA A 295 -8.99 6.99 0.35
N VAL A 296 -9.40 6.69 1.58
CA VAL A 296 -9.65 7.71 2.61
C VAL A 296 -8.34 8.34 3.08
N GLN A 297 -7.33 7.52 3.40
CA GLN A 297 -6.04 8.00 3.89
C GLN A 297 -5.31 8.90 2.87
N LEU A 298 -5.47 8.62 1.57
CA LEU A 298 -4.87 9.42 0.50
C LEU A 298 -5.25 10.90 0.60
N SER A 299 -6.49 11.22 0.97
CA SER A 299 -6.91 12.61 1.16
C SER A 299 -6.04 13.32 2.20
N GLY A 300 -5.71 12.66 3.31
CA GLY A 300 -4.85 13.24 4.34
C GLY A 300 -3.41 13.46 3.86
N MET A 301 -2.86 12.54 3.05
CA MET A 301 -1.56 12.75 2.42
C MET A 301 -1.55 13.93 1.44
N HIS A 302 -2.66 14.20 0.74
CA HIS A 302 -2.79 15.39 -0.09
C HIS A 302 -2.91 16.68 0.72
N GLN A 303 -3.60 16.65 1.88
CA GLN A 303 -3.62 17.80 2.79
C GLN A 303 -2.22 18.11 3.33
N ALA A 304 -1.41 17.07 3.57
CA ALA A 304 -0.02 17.19 3.97
C ALA A 304 0.91 17.73 2.86
N LEU A 305 0.43 18.06 1.65
CA LEU A 305 1.24 18.78 0.67
C LEU A 305 1.48 20.25 1.05
N VAL A 306 0.59 20.83 1.87
CA VAL A 306 0.67 22.24 2.27
C VAL A 306 1.66 22.37 3.44
N HIS A 307 2.95 22.25 3.14
CA HIS A 307 4.00 22.63 4.08
C HIS A 307 4.25 24.12 3.96
N GLU A 308 3.94 24.89 5.00
CA GLU A 308 4.30 26.30 5.06
C GLU A 308 5.81 26.51 5.27
N GLN A 309 6.36 27.55 4.61
CA GLN A 309 7.74 28.01 4.77
C GLN A 309 8.77 26.88 4.53
N GLU A 310 9.89 26.88 5.26
CA GLU A 310 10.97 25.90 5.10
C GLU A 310 10.70 24.57 5.84
N ARG A 311 9.77 24.54 6.80
CA ARG A 311 9.35 23.34 7.55
C ARG A 311 8.00 23.55 8.23
N SER A 312 7.05 22.65 7.95
CA SER A 312 5.75 22.59 8.63
C SER A 312 5.68 21.45 9.64
N GLY A 313 5.51 21.77 10.93
CA GLY A 313 5.27 20.73 11.94
C GLY A 313 3.90 20.06 11.80
N ALA A 314 2.88 20.83 11.38
CA ALA A 314 1.51 20.35 11.24
C ALA A 314 1.37 19.38 10.06
N ALA A 315 1.83 19.77 8.86
CA ALA A 315 1.75 18.91 7.69
C ALA A 315 2.68 17.70 7.79
N TRP A 316 3.89 17.87 8.33
CA TRP A 316 4.85 16.77 8.47
C TRP A 316 4.39 15.69 9.45
N SER A 317 3.86 16.08 10.61
CA SER A 317 3.34 15.11 11.59
C SER A 317 2.11 14.34 11.08
N LEU A 318 1.30 14.94 10.21
CA LEU A 318 0.19 14.26 9.55
C LEU A 318 0.68 13.10 8.65
N GLU A 319 1.83 13.27 7.97
CA GLU A 319 2.44 12.18 7.18
C GLU A 319 2.81 10.99 8.08
N TRP A 320 3.36 11.25 9.27
CA TRP A 320 3.75 10.19 10.22
C TRP A 320 2.56 9.36 10.70
N MET A 321 1.41 9.99 10.85
CA MET A 321 0.18 9.32 11.27
C MET A 321 -0.40 8.41 10.17
N ILE A 322 -0.20 8.78 8.91
CA ILE A 322 -0.94 8.19 7.79
C ILE A 322 -0.08 7.22 6.97
N LEU A 323 1.09 7.66 6.51
CA LEU A 323 1.87 6.94 5.51
C LEU A 323 2.27 5.52 5.94
N PRO A 324 2.74 5.27 7.19
CA PRO A 324 3.10 3.92 7.61
C PRO A 324 1.94 2.94 7.44
N GLN A 325 0.74 3.33 7.85
CA GLN A 325 -0.46 2.51 7.76
C GLN A 325 -0.86 2.23 6.31
N MET A 326 -0.70 3.21 5.41
CA MET A 326 -0.95 3.00 3.98
C MET A 326 -0.02 1.96 3.37
N THR A 327 1.24 1.92 3.80
CA THR A 327 2.20 0.90 3.32
C THR A 327 1.83 -0.50 3.81
N VAL A 328 1.43 -0.64 5.09
CA VAL A 328 1.01 -1.93 5.68
C VAL A 328 -0.26 -2.42 4.99
N ALA A 329 -1.26 -1.55 4.78
CA ALA A 329 -2.48 -1.88 4.06
C ALA A 329 -2.19 -2.38 2.63
N THR A 330 -1.24 -1.75 1.93
CA THR A 330 -0.85 -2.17 0.57
C THR A 330 -0.15 -3.52 0.56
N GLY A 331 0.80 -3.72 1.48
CA GLY A 331 1.48 -5.00 1.63
C GLY A 331 0.52 -6.13 1.97
N ARG A 332 -0.35 -5.90 2.95
CA ARG A 332 -1.37 -6.86 3.36
C ARG A 332 -2.31 -7.20 2.22
N SER A 333 -2.76 -6.19 1.46
CA SER A 333 -3.64 -6.38 0.31
C SER A 333 -2.99 -7.29 -0.73
N LEU A 334 -1.72 -7.06 -1.08
CA LEU A 334 -0.97 -7.93 -1.98
C LEU A 334 -0.82 -9.36 -1.44
N ALA A 335 -0.44 -9.51 -0.17
CA ALA A 335 -0.30 -10.82 0.46
C ALA A 335 -1.62 -11.60 0.51
N ALA A 336 -2.72 -10.92 0.84
CA ALA A 336 -4.07 -11.49 0.85
C ALA A 336 -4.51 -11.90 -0.56
N ALA A 337 -4.22 -11.08 -1.58
CA ALA A 337 -4.55 -11.38 -2.98
C ALA A 337 -3.76 -12.60 -3.50
N ILE A 338 -2.48 -12.74 -3.15
CA ILE A 338 -1.66 -13.91 -3.49
C ILE A 338 -2.25 -15.17 -2.86
N THR A 339 -2.53 -15.13 -1.55
CA THR A 339 -3.16 -16.25 -0.84
C THR A 339 -4.52 -16.58 -1.43
N LEU A 340 -5.32 -15.58 -1.76
CA LEU A 340 -6.63 -15.76 -2.37
C LEU A 340 -6.52 -16.45 -3.72
N CYS A 341 -5.58 -16.06 -4.59
CA CYS A 341 -5.34 -16.76 -5.86
C CYS A 341 -5.05 -18.24 -5.66
N GLY A 342 -4.24 -18.59 -4.64
CA GLY A 342 -3.92 -19.99 -4.31
C GLY A 342 -5.13 -20.79 -3.80
N LYS A 343 -6.15 -20.11 -3.26
CA LYS A 343 -7.40 -20.74 -2.80
C LYS A 343 -8.43 -20.96 -3.91
N ILE A 344 -8.21 -20.44 -5.11
CA ILE A 344 -9.18 -20.58 -6.21
C ILE A 344 -9.02 -21.95 -6.88
N GLU A 345 -10.00 -22.82 -6.66
CA GLU A 345 -10.05 -24.18 -7.23
C GLU A 345 -10.75 -24.21 -8.59
N ARG A 346 -11.74 -23.34 -8.80
CA ARG A 346 -12.48 -23.24 -10.07
C ARG A 346 -12.93 -21.80 -10.31
N ILE A 347 -12.91 -21.37 -11.57
CA ILE A 347 -13.51 -20.12 -12.05
C ILE A 347 -14.22 -20.38 -13.39
N GLY A 348 -15.36 -19.72 -13.62
CA GLY A 348 -16.17 -19.86 -14.83
C GLY A 348 -17.37 -20.76 -14.59
N LEU A 349 -18.28 -20.81 -15.56
CA LEU A 349 -19.51 -21.60 -15.49
C LEU A 349 -19.20 -23.09 -15.22
N PRO A 350 -20.09 -23.82 -14.53
CA PRO A 350 -19.96 -25.25 -14.35
C PRO A 350 -19.93 -25.94 -15.71
N GLU A 351 -19.21 -27.05 -15.82
CA GLU A 351 -19.39 -27.91 -16.99
C GLU A 351 -20.86 -28.38 -17.01
N PRO A 352 -21.52 -28.39 -18.18
CA PRO A 352 -22.86 -28.95 -18.28
C PRO A 352 -22.79 -30.39 -17.76
N ARG A 353 -23.63 -30.74 -16.78
CA ARG A 353 -23.74 -32.13 -16.32
C ARG A 353 -24.02 -32.99 -17.54
N SER A 354 -23.18 -33.97 -17.82
CA SER A 354 -23.50 -35.02 -18.80
C SER A 354 -24.79 -35.68 -18.32
N GLU A 355 -25.88 -35.53 -19.08
CA GLU A 355 -27.06 -36.37 -18.86
C GLU A 355 -26.61 -37.83 -18.95
N PRO A 356 -27.04 -38.73 -18.04
CA PRO A 356 -26.74 -40.14 -18.17
C PRO A 356 -27.26 -40.61 -19.54
N ALA A 357 -26.39 -41.18 -20.36
CA ALA A 357 -26.78 -41.79 -21.61
C ALA A 357 -27.70 -42.99 -21.31
N GLY A 358 -29.01 -42.78 -21.46
CA GLY A 358 -30.02 -43.83 -21.53
C GLY A 358 -30.84 -44.04 -20.26
N GLY A 359 -32.14 -43.81 -20.37
CA GLY A 359 -33.13 -44.40 -19.46
C GLY A 359 -34.38 -43.54 -19.24
N ALA A 360 -35.40 -43.79 -20.06
CA ALA A 360 -36.80 -43.39 -19.92
C ALA A 360 -37.13 -41.90 -20.15
N ALA A 361 -38.02 -41.70 -21.13
CA ALA A 361 -38.73 -40.46 -21.37
C ALA A 361 -39.61 -40.13 -20.16
N ASP A 362 -39.21 -39.12 -19.40
CA ASP A 362 -40.12 -38.34 -18.58
C ASP A 362 -39.97 -36.87 -18.97
N THR A 363 -41.09 -36.29 -19.37
CA THR A 363 -41.24 -34.92 -19.86
C THR A 363 -40.70 -33.88 -18.87
N VAL A 364 -39.49 -33.40 -19.12
CA VAL A 364 -38.96 -32.18 -18.49
C VAL A 364 -39.18 -31.01 -19.44
N ARG A 365 -39.94 -30.02 -18.94
CA ARG A 365 -40.18 -28.72 -19.60
C ARG A 365 -38.85 -28.06 -19.94
N SER A 366 -38.68 -27.72 -21.22
CA SER A 366 -37.48 -27.06 -21.72
C SER A 366 -37.28 -25.68 -21.08
N SER A 367 -36.02 -25.33 -20.89
CA SER A 367 -35.52 -24.04 -20.38
C SER A 367 -35.83 -22.83 -21.28
N SER A 368 -36.66 -23.00 -22.31
CA SER A 368 -37.17 -21.92 -23.17
C SER A 368 -38.31 -21.13 -22.51
N ASP A 369 -38.95 -21.67 -21.47
CA ASP A 369 -40.12 -21.02 -20.83
C ASP A 369 -39.74 -19.90 -19.84
N CYS A 370 -38.47 -19.77 -19.44
CA CYS A 370 -38.05 -18.70 -18.53
C CYS A 370 -37.88 -17.33 -19.23
N VAL A 371 -37.86 -17.31 -20.57
CA VAL A 371 -37.75 -16.06 -21.35
C VAL A 371 -39.13 -15.49 -21.75
N VAL A 372 -40.21 -16.28 -21.64
CA VAL A 372 -41.56 -15.86 -22.08
C VAL A 372 -42.33 -15.14 -20.96
N GLN A 373 -42.02 -15.36 -19.68
CA GLN A 373 -42.73 -14.71 -18.57
C GLN A 373 -42.37 -13.24 -18.30
N LEU A 374 -41.33 -12.68 -18.93
CA LEU A 374 -40.99 -11.26 -18.80
C LEU A 374 -41.67 -10.35 -19.84
N ASN A 375 -42.34 -10.91 -20.85
CA ASN A 375 -43.06 -10.13 -21.87
C ASN A 375 -44.57 -9.98 -21.60
N ALA A 376 -45.10 -10.56 -20.52
CA ALA A 376 -46.53 -10.44 -20.17
C ALA A 376 -46.89 -9.14 -19.41
N PHE A 377 -45.92 -8.31 -19.03
CA PHE A 377 -46.18 -7.04 -18.31
C PHE A 377 -46.27 -5.78 -19.21
N LYS A 378 -46.36 -5.96 -20.53
CA LYS A 378 -46.40 -4.85 -21.51
C LYS A 378 -47.67 -4.74 -22.35
N ARG A 379 -48.74 -5.45 -22.00
CA ARG A 379 -50.06 -5.27 -22.63
C ARG A 379 -51.10 -4.99 -21.56
N ASP A 380 -51.22 -3.71 -21.21
CA ASP A 380 -52.45 -3.09 -20.73
C ASP A 380 -52.24 -1.56 -20.74
N ARG A 381 -52.30 -1.01 -21.95
CA ARG A 381 -52.66 0.40 -22.18
C ARG A 381 -53.38 0.43 -23.52
N ASP A 382 -54.71 0.45 -23.46
CA ASP A 382 -55.54 0.92 -24.56
C ASP A 382 -56.13 2.30 -24.19
N PRO A 383 -56.36 3.18 -25.17
CA PRO A 383 -56.53 4.62 -24.99
C PRO A 383 -58.01 5.02 -24.90
N LEU A 384 -58.33 5.93 -23.98
CA LEU A 384 -59.56 6.72 -24.00
C LEU A 384 -59.14 8.16 -23.67
N ALA A 385 -59.01 9.00 -24.69
CA ALA A 385 -60.06 9.89 -25.17
C ALA A 385 -60.17 11.14 -24.29
N ASP A 386 -59.56 12.21 -24.79
CA ASP A 386 -59.81 13.60 -24.43
C ASP A 386 -61.29 13.94 -24.70
N PRO A 387 -61.93 14.76 -23.86
CA PRO A 387 -62.16 16.13 -24.35
C PRO A 387 -62.01 17.22 -23.29
N ASP A 388 -61.35 18.31 -23.72
CA ASP A 388 -61.59 19.72 -23.42
C ASP A 388 -62.68 20.05 -22.38
N THR A 389 -62.33 20.85 -21.36
CA THR A 389 -62.91 22.21 -21.17
C THR A 389 -62.30 22.96 -19.96
N HIS A 390 -61.86 24.18 -20.26
CA HIS A 390 -61.90 25.42 -19.45
C HIS A 390 -61.34 25.50 -18.02
N GLY A 391 -60.28 26.31 -17.88
CA GLY A 391 -60.44 27.67 -17.33
C GLY A 391 -59.89 27.95 -15.93
N GLY A 392 -58.95 28.91 -15.86
CA GLY A 392 -59.04 29.97 -14.86
C GLY A 392 -57.96 30.04 -13.77
N LYS A 393 -57.04 30.99 -13.99
CA LYS A 393 -56.20 31.77 -13.05
C LYS A 393 -55.00 31.09 -12.38
#